data_AF-A0A3C0T5Q4-F1
#
_entry.id   AF-A0A3C0T5Q4-F1
#
_cell.length_a   1.000
_cell.length_b   1.000
_cell.length_c   1.000
_cell.angle_alpha   90.00
_cell.angle_beta   90.00
_cell.angle_gamma   90.00
#
_symmetry.space_group_name_H-M   'P 1'
#
loop_
_entity.id
_entity.type
_entity.pdbx_description
1 polymer ?
#
loop_
_entity_poly.entity_id
_entity_poly.type
_entity_poly.pdbx_seq_one_letter_code
_entity_poly.pdbx_strand_id
1 'polypeptide(L)'
;MKKRIIKLLIWLSVLLNILVVTAVILAVTGKLIPLLAPLRMTNMESPNYERLVSQFEGFTVQSGDVVFLGDSITQGGAWHELFPERPVRNRGIGGDRTKGILNRLHQVTNGNPSQVFLLIGTNDVSFGETDETIVDNIVTIIERITDESPETQVFVQSILPRGASYQERIETLNSKIRAAIGDRGEWIDLYSLLLDEDGSIADRYSNDELHLLGAGYAVWKEAIASRVRVP
;
A
#
# COMPACT_ATOMS: atom_id res chain seq x y z
N MET A 1 -25.96 21.15 -50.57
CA MET A 1 -24.97 20.28 -49.88
C MET A 1 -23.68 21.01 -49.48
N LYS A 2 -22.92 21.63 -50.40
CA LYS A 2 -21.60 22.24 -50.11
C LYS A 2 -21.56 23.26 -48.94
N LYS A 3 -22.54 24.16 -48.81
CA LYS A 3 -22.58 25.16 -47.71
C LYS A 3 -22.76 24.54 -46.31
N ARG A 4 -23.44 23.40 -46.18
CA ARG A 4 -23.60 22.70 -44.89
C ARG A 4 -22.31 22.00 -44.48
N ILE A 5 -21.60 21.40 -45.43
CA ILE A 5 -20.30 20.76 -45.22
C ILE A 5 -19.25 21.79 -44.79
N ILE A 6 -19.19 22.95 -45.45
CA ILE A 6 -18.24 24.02 -45.09
C ILE A 6 -18.51 24.52 -43.66
N LYS A 7 -19.78 24.75 -43.28
CA LYS A 7 -20.12 25.15 -41.91
C LYS A 7 -19.71 24.09 -40.88
N LEU A 8 -19.91 22.81 -41.17
CA LEU A 8 -19.49 21.71 -40.29
C LEU A 8 -17.97 21.69 -40.10
N LEU A 9 -17.19 21.86 -41.18
CA LEU A 9 -15.73 21.88 -41.11
C LEU A 9 -15.21 23.08 -40.29
N ILE A 10 -15.85 24.25 -40.42
CA ILE A 10 -15.51 25.42 -39.61
C ILE A 10 -15.78 25.15 -38.13
N TRP A 11 -16.94 24.60 -37.77
CA TRP A 11 -17.26 24.26 -36.38
C TRP A 11 -16.32 23.21 -35.80
N LEU A 12 -15.96 22.19 -36.59
CA LEU A 12 -15.00 21.18 -36.18
C LEU A 12 -13.60 21.78 -35.93
N SER A 13 -13.16 22.68 -36.80
CA SER A 13 -11.89 23.40 -36.63
C SER A 13 -11.90 24.29 -35.38
N VAL A 14 -12.98 25.02 -35.12
CA VAL A 14 -13.12 25.86 -33.92
C VAL A 14 -13.07 24.99 -32.65
N LEU A 15 -13.81 23.89 -32.61
CA LEU A 15 -13.81 22.95 -31.49
C LEU A 15 -12.41 22.36 -31.25
N LEU A 16 -11.73 21.93 -32.32
CA LEU A 16 -10.38 21.39 -32.23
C LEU A 16 -9.39 22.43 -31.68
N ASN A 17 -9.46 23.68 -32.15
CA ASN A 17 -8.59 24.75 -31.67
C ASN A 17 -8.86 25.07 -30.19
N ILE A 18 -10.12 25.14 -29.76
CA ILE A 18 -10.47 25.34 -28.35
C ILE A 18 -9.87 24.21 -27.49
N LEU A 19 -9.96 22.97 -27.96
CA LEU A 19 -9.44 21.81 -27.25
C LEU A 19 -7.91 21.86 -27.13
N VAL A 20 -7.21 22.21 -28.21
CA VAL A 20 -5.74 22.39 -28.22
C VAL A 20 -5.31 23.52 -27.30
N VAL A 21 -5.95 24.69 -27.39
CA VAL A 21 -5.63 25.85 -26.52
C VAL A 21 -5.87 25.49 -25.05
N THR A 22 -6.97 24.81 -24.74
CA THR A 22 -7.27 24.35 -23.38
C THR A 22 -6.20 23.38 -22.88
N ALA A 23 -5.78 22.42 -23.71
CA ALA A 23 -4.72 21.47 -23.36
C ALA A 23 -3.36 22.16 -23.12
N VAL A 24 -3.00 23.16 -23.94
CA VAL A 24 -1.78 23.95 -23.77
C VAL A 24 -1.83 24.78 -22.50
N ILE A 25 -2.96 25.44 -22.20
CA ILE A 25 -3.12 26.20 -20.94
C ILE A 25 -2.95 25.26 -19.75
N LEU A 26 -3.62 24.11 -19.75
CA LEU A 26 -3.49 23.12 -18.69
C LEU A 26 -2.05 22.63 -18.53
N ALA A 27 -1.32 22.42 -19.64
CA ALA A 27 0.08 21.99 -19.60
C ALA A 27 0.99 23.07 -18.99
N VAL A 28 0.87 24.32 -19.45
CA VAL A 28 1.69 25.44 -18.99
C VAL A 28 1.40 25.78 -17.52
N THR A 29 0.15 25.65 -17.07
CA THR A 29 -0.22 25.89 -15.66
C THR A 29 0.03 24.69 -14.74
N GLY A 30 0.61 23.60 -15.25
CA GLY A 30 0.83 22.37 -14.48
C GLY A 30 -0.44 21.63 -14.06
N LYS A 31 -1.62 22.03 -14.58
CA LYS A 31 -2.95 21.45 -14.27
C LYS A 31 -3.30 20.26 -15.14
N LEU A 32 -2.58 20.03 -16.23
CA LEU A 32 -2.74 18.86 -17.09
C LEU A 32 -2.32 17.58 -16.36
N ILE A 33 -1.28 17.66 -15.53
CA ILE A 33 -0.77 16.53 -14.74
C ILE A 33 -1.81 16.01 -13.74
N PRO A 34 -2.42 16.85 -12.85
CA PRO A 34 -3.47 16.38 -11.94
C PRO A 34 -4.77 15.98 -12.67
N LEU A 35 -5.09 16.58 -13.82
CA LEU A 35 -6.25 16.17 -14.62
C LEU A 35 -6.08 14.77 -15.24
N LEU A 36 -4.85 14.41 -15.65
CA LEU A 36 -4.52 13.11 -16.23
C LEU A 36 -4.02 12.10 -15.20
N ALA A 37 -3.72 12.52 -13.97
CA ALA A 37 -3.23 11.65 -12.90
C ALA A 37 -4.16 10.44 -12.63
N PRO A 38 -5.50 10.58 -12.58
CA PRO A 38 -6.39 9.43 -12.43
C PRO A 38 -6.24 8.37 -13.53
N LEU A 39 -5.97 8.78 -14.78
CA LEU A 39 -5.77 7.88 -15.92
C LEU A 39 -4.37 7.24 -15.94
N ARG A 40 -3.37 7.85 -15.30
CA ARG A 40 -2.05 7.24 -15.07
C ARG A 40 -2.05 6.28 -13.89
N MET A 41 -2.85 6.59 -12.88
CA MET A 41 -2.96 5.85 -11.63
C MET A 41 -3.68 4.49 -11.74
N THR A 42 -4.42 4.26 -12.84
CA THR A 42 -5.04 2.96 -13.12
C THR A 42 -4.04 1.90 -13.61
N ASN A 43 -2.87 2.32 -14.12
CA ASN A 43 -1.78 1.41 -14.50
C ASN A 43 -0.78 1.31 -13.35
N MET A 44 -0.81 0.18 -12.62
CA MET A 44 0.14 -0.13 -11.54
C MET A 44 1.55 -0.39 -12.06
N GLU A 45 2.25 0.62 -12.56
CA GLU A 45 3.69 0.54 -12.83
C GLU A 45 4.30 1.93 -12.58
N SER A 46 4.50 2.28 -11.30
CA SER A 46 5.38 3.40 -10.99
C SER A 46 6.83 2.94 -11.23
N PRO A 47 7.73 3.78 -11.77
CA PRO A 47 9.13 3.42 -11.92
C PRO A 47 9.79 2.94 -10.62
N ASN A 48 9.29 3.40 -9.46
CA ASN A 48 9.75 2.93 -8.16
C ASN A 48 9.31 1.48 -7.86
N TYR A 49 8.07 1.11 -8.22
CA TYR A 49 7.56 -0.24 -8.06
C TYR A 49 8.39 -1.24 -8.86
N GLU A 50 8.59 -0.99 -10.17
CA GLU A 50 9.42 -1.85 -11.03
C GLU A 50 10.85 -2.00 -10.49
N ARG A 51 11.45 -0.89 -10.05
CA ARG A 51 12.81 -0.90 -9.49
C ARG A 51 12.91 -1.77 -8.23
N LEU A 52 11.97 -1.65 -7.30
CA LEU A 52 12.01 -2.42 -6.05
C LEU A 52 11.65 -3.89 -6.28
N VAL A 53 10.67 -4.18 -7.15
CA VAL A 53 10.36 -5.56 -7.57
C VAL A 53 11.60 -6.21 -8.20
N SER A 54 12.30 -5.51 -9.09
CA SER A 54 13.55 -6.01 -9.69
C SER A 54 14.65 -6.24 -8.64
N GLN A 55 14.78 -5.37 -7.64
CA GLN A 55 15.72 -5.60 -6.54
C GLN A 55 15.34 -6.83 -5.71
N PHE A 56 14.05 -7.05 -5.45
CA PHE A 56 13.59 -8.20 -4.67
C PHE A 56 13.80 -9.54 -5.40
N GLU A 57 13.77 -9.55 -6.74
CA GLU A 57 14.21 -10.72 -7.53
C GLU A 57 15.71 -11.00 -7.37
N GLY A 58 16.54 -9.96 -7.26
CA GLY A 58 17.98 -10.10 -7.07
C GLY A 58 18.40 -10.45 -5.64
N PHE A 59 17.60 -10.05 -4.65
CA PHE A 59 17.86 -10.26 -3.22
C PHE A 59 16.73 -11.08 -2.60
N THR A 60 16.68 -12.35 -2.98
CA THR A 60 15.59 -13.27 -2.64
C THR A 60 15.43 -13.50 -1.14
N VAL A 61 14.18 -13.73 -0.72
CA VAL A 61 13.88 -14.23 0.64
C VAL A 61 14.44 -15.64 0.80
N GLN A 62 14.97 -15.94 1.98
CA GLN A 62 15.51 -17.24 2.35
C GLN A 62 14.72 -17.84 3.51
N SER A 63 14.84 -19.16 3.67
CA SER A 63 14.28 -19.83 4.84
C SER A 63 14.89 -19.28 6.13
N GLY A 64 14.04 -19.08 7.14
CA GLY A 64 14.42 -18.45 8.40
C GLY A 64 14.41 -16.92 8.39
N ASP A 65 14.23 -16.25 7.23
CA ASP A 65 14.06 -14.80 7.19
C ASP A 65 12.77 -14.36 7.93
N VAL A 66 12.77 -13.13 8.43
CA VAL A 66 11.58 -12.41 8.92
C VAL A 66 11.24 -11.32 7.92
N VAL A 67 10.09 -11.42 7.27
CA VAL A 67 9.71 -10.51 6.18
C VAL A 67 8.71 -9.47 6.69
N PHE A 68 9.01 -8.19 6.48
CA PHE A 68 8.02 -7.11 6.59
C PHE A 68 7.50 -6.78 5.20
N LEU A 69 6.23 -7.07 4.93
CA LEU A 69 5.58 -6.96 3.63
C LEU A 69 4.53 -5.85 3.66
N GLY A 70 4.59 -4.90 2.74
CA GLY A 70 3.62 -3.80 2.72
C GLY A 70 3.94 -2.67 1.76
N ASP A 71 3.49 -1.47 2.14
CA ASP A 71 3.59 -0.25 1.35
C ASP A 71 4.72 0.70 1.81
N SER A 72 4.54 2.03 1.68
CA SER A 72 5.50 3.06 2.11
C SER A 72 5.76 3.04 3.61
N ILE A 73 4.76 2.70 4.43
CA ILE A 73 4.91 2.68 5.89
C ILE A 73 5.84 1.52 6.28
N THR A 74 5.70 0.38 5.61
CA THR A 74 6.66 -0.73 5.74
C THR A 74 8.01 -0.38 5.11
N GLN A 75 8.04 0.28 3.96
CA GLN A 75 9.30 0.64 3.29
C GLN A 75 10.15 1.60 4.15
N GLY A 76 9.52 2.53 4.86
CA GLY A 76 10.21 3.54 5.68
C GLY A 76 10.82 3.00 6.99
N GLY A 77 10.49 1.77 7.39
CA GLY A 77 11.02 1.19 8.62
C GLY A 77 12.49 0.81 8.50
N ALA A 78 13.31 1.27 9.44
CA ALA A 78 14.70 0.84 9.61
C ALA A 78 14.80 -0.56 10.25
N TRP A 79 14.12 -1.55 9.68
CA TRP A 79 13.86 -2.84 10.35
C TRP A 79 15.11 -3.60 10.80
N HIS A 80 16.21 -3.46 10.06
CA HIS A 80 17.51 -4.04 10.42
C HIS A 80 18.13 -3.37 11.67
N GLU A 81 17.86 -2.09 11.92
CA GLU A 81 18.26 -1.42 13.16
C GLU A 81 17.28 -1.70 14.30
N LEU A 82 15.99 -1.87 13.97
CA LEU A 82 14.97 -2.19 14.96
C LEU A 82 15.14 -3.61 15.52
N PHE A 83 15.60 -4.56 14.69
CA PHE A 83 15.82 -5.97 15.01
C PHE A 83 17.19 -6.47 14.50
N PRO A 84 18.32 -5.97 15.05
CA PRO A 84 19.66 -6.22 14.50
C PRO A 84 20.11 -7.67 14.55
N GLU A 85 19.60 -8.44 15.51
CA GLU A 85 19.96 -9.86 15.69
C GLU A 85 19.14 -10.80 14.78
N ARG A 86 18.30 -10.26 13.89
CA ARG A 86 17.32 -11.03 13.11
C ARG A 86 17.56 -10.90 11.61
N PRO A 87 17.33 -11.97 10.83
CA PRO A 87 17.46 -11.94 9.38
C PRO A 87 16.26 -11.24 8.73
N VAL A 88 16.16 -9.93 8.94
CA VAL A 88 14.99 -9.16 8.50
C VAL A 88 15.08 -8.78 7.02
N ARG A 89 13.98 -8.94 6.29
CA ARG A 89 13.80 -8.48 4.92
C ARG A 89 12.70 -7.44 4.83
N ASN A 90 13.05 -6.24 4.39
CA ASN A 90 12.06 -5.24 4.03
C ASN A 90 11.54 -5.52 2.60
N ARG A 91 10.23 -5.73 2.48
CA ARG A 91 9.48 -5.91 1.22
C ARG A 91 8.37 -4.87 1.09
N GLY A 92 8.58 -3.69 1.68
CA GLY A 92 7.74 -2.51 1.50
C GLY A 92 7.99 -1.82 0.16
N ILE A 93 6.92 -1.37 -0.50
CA ILE A 93 7.01 -0.52 -1.70
C ILE A 93 6.08 0.69 -1.55
N GLY A 94 6.62 1.89 -1.68
CA GLY A 94 5.84 3.12 -1.57
C GLY A 94 4.73 3.20 -2.61
N GLY A 95 3.51 3.47 -2.15
CA GLY A 95 2.30 3.52 -2.97
C GLY A 95 1.72 2.15 -3.35
N ASP A 96 2.29 1.06 -2.84
CA ASP A 96 1.79 -0.28 -3.13
C ASP A 96 0.39 -0.51 -2.56
N ARG A 97 -0.38 -1.34 -3.23
CA ARG A 97 -1.78 -1.68 -2.91
C ARG A 97 -1.90 -3.18 -2.70
N THR A 98 -3.03 -3.63 -2.16
CA THR A 98 -3.29 -5.07 -1.97
C THR A 98 -3.06 -5.89 -3.26
N LYS A 99 -3.50 -5.37 -4.41
CA LYS A 99 -3.26 -5.99 -5.72
C LYS A 99 -1.77 -6.06 -6.12
N GLY A 100 -0.97 -5.06 -5.75
CA GLY A 100 0.46 -5.08 -6.04
C GLY A 100 1.21 -6.10 -5.20
N ILE A 101 0.84 -6.27 -3.93
CA ILE A 101 1.32 -7.40 -3.12
C ILE A 101 1.02 -8.72 -3.80
N LEU A 102 -0.22 -8.97 -4.25
CA LEU A 102 -0.58 -10.20 -4.95
C LEU A 102 0.29 -10.47 -6.19
N ASN A 103 0.61 -9.44 -6.96
CA ASN A 103 1.42 -9.55 -8.18
C ASN A 103 2.88 -9.92 -7.91
N ARG A 104 3.40 -9.64 -6.71
CA ARG A 104 4.80 -9.89 -6.33
C ARG A 104 4.95 -10.86 -5.16
N LEU A 105 3.88 -11.53 -4.76
CA LEU A 105 3.86 -12.38 -3.57
C LEU A 105 4.83 -13.56 -3.67
N HIS A 106 5.05 -14.07 -4.89
CA HIS A 106 6.01 -15.15 -5.16
C HIS A 106 7.43 -14.81 -4.72
N GLN A 107 7.81 -13.53 -4.70
CA GLN A 107 9.12 -13.08 -4.24
C GLN A 107 9.34 -13.31 -2.74
N VAL A 108 8.25 -13.53 -2.00
CA VAL A 108 8.25 -13.87 -0.58
C VAL A 108 8.03 -15.36 -0.40
N THR A 109 6.94 -15.92 -0.95
CA THR A 109 6.53 -17.31 -0.70
C THR A 109 7.55 -18.33 -1.20
N ASN A 110 8.21 -18.08 -2.35
CA ASN A 110 9.27 -18.97 -2.86
C ASN A 110 10.44 -19.14 -1.88
N GLY A 111 10.69 -18.14 -1.03
CA GLY A 111 11.77 -18.14 -0.06
C GLY A 111 11.47 -18.91 1.23
N ASN A 112 10.21 -19.28 1.46
CA ASN A 112 9.75 -19.95 2.68
C ASN A 112 10.25 -19.30 3.99
N PRO A 113 9.98 -18.00 4.21
CA PRO A 113 10.43 -17.31 5.41
C PRO A 113 9.84 -17.94 6.67
N SER A 114 10.48 -17.70 7.81
CA SER A 114 9.90 -18.10 9.10
C SER A 114 8.64 -17.31 9.44
N GLN A 115 8.63 -16.02 9.10
CA GLN A 115 7.59 -15.08 9.52
C GLN A 115 7.33 -14.03 8.44
N VAL A 116 6.06 -13.66 8.27
CA VAL A 116 5.62 -12.52 7.45
C VAL A 116 4.76 -11.60 8.30
N PHE A 117 5.18 -10.34 8.41
CA PHE A 117 4.42 -9.23 8.98
C PHE A 117 3.81 -8.42 7.85
N LEU A 118 2.50 -8.57 7.62
CA LEU A 118 1.75 -7.91 6.56
C LEU A 118 1.09 -6.63 7.10
N LEU A 119 1.35 -5.48 6.46
CA LEU A 119 0.60 -4.24 6.63
C LEU A 119 0.35 -3.63 5.25
N ILE A 120 -0.91 -3.58 4.82
CA ILE A 120 -1.30 -3.07 3.51
C ILE A 120 -2.75 -2.58 3.52
N GLY A 121 -3.13 -1.72 2.58
CA GLY A 121 -4.52 -1.32 2.31
C GLY A 121 -4.78 0.19 2.38
N THR A 122 -3.89 0.97 3.01
CA THR A 122 -4.08 2.44 3.14
C THR A 122 -4.08 3.16 1.78
N ASN A 123 -3.33 2.62 0.81
CA ASN A 123 -3.33 3.16 -0.55
C ASN A 123 -4.60 2.77 -1.31
N ASP A 124 -5.11 1.55 -1.15
CA ASP A 124 -6.40 1.14 -1.73
C ASP A 124 -7.53 2.08 -1.26
N VAL A 125 -7.54 2.43 0.03
CA VAL A 125 -8.45 3.44 0.60
C VAL A 125 -8.31 4.79 -0.12
N SER A 126 -7.07 5.24 -0.32
CA SER A 126 -6.77 6.54 -0.96
C SER A 126 -7.21 6.59 -2.43
N PHE A 127 -7.18 5.45 -3.12
CA PHE A 127 -7.53 5.32 -4.53
C PHE A 127 -9.00 4.92 -4.76
N GLY A 128 -9.80 4.81 -3.69
CA GLY A 128 -11.23 4.56 -3.78
C GLY A 128 -11.60 3.12 -4.16
N GLU A 129 -10.73 2.15 -3.90
CA GLU A 129 -11.07 0.72 -4.03
C GLU A 129 -12.22 0.36 -3.07
N THR A 130 -13.02 -0.67 -3.34
CA THR A 130 -14.10 -1.07 -2.41
C THR A 130 -13.53 -1.79 -1.17
N ASP A 131 -14.25 -1.70 -0.05
CA ASP A 131 -13.80 -2.37 1.18
C ASP A 131 -13.80 -3.91 1.02
N GLU A 132 -14.76 -4.44 0.26
CA GLU A 132 -14.87 -5.86 -0.06
C GLU A 132 -13.63 -6.31 -0.86
N THR A 133 -13.23 -5.57 -1.89
CA THR A 133 -12.03 -5.91 -2.68
C THR A 133 -10.75 -5.82 -1.84
N ILE A 134 -10.63 -4.85 -0.94
CA ILE A 134 -9.47 -4.75 -0.03
C ILE A 134 -9.40 -5.98 0.88
N VAL A 135 -10.52 -6.35 1.51
CA VAL A 135 -10.62 -7.51 2.41
C VAL A 135 -10.31 -8.80 1.65
N ASP A 136 -10.94 -9.02 0.49
CA ASP A 136 -10.76 -10.22 -0.33
C ASP A 136 -9.31 -10.38 -0.79
N ASN A 137 -8.66 -9.29 -1.20
CA ASN A 137 -7.26 -9.33 -1.58
C ASN A 137 -6.35 -9.67 -0.39
N ILE A 138 -6.60 -9.11 0.80
CA ILE A 138 -5.82 -9.42 2.00
C ILE A 138 -6.00 -10.89 2.40
N VAL A 139 -7.23 -11.40 2.37
CA VAL A 139 -7.50 -12.83 2.61
C VAL A 139 -6.76 -13.70 1.60
N THR A 140 -6.82 -13.34 0.31
CA THR A 140 -6.12 -14.06 -0.76
C THR A 140 -4.60 -14.04 -0.57
N ILE A 141 -4.02 -12.92 -0.11
CA ILE A 141 -2.58 -12.83 0.20
C ILE A 141 -2.23 -13.84 1.29
N ILE A 142 -3.01 -13.88 2.38
CA ILE A 142 -2.76 -14.77 3.51
C ILE A 142 -2.92 -16.24 3.10
N GLU A 143 -3.99 -16.58 2.39
CA GLU A 143 -4.23 -17.93 1.86
C GLU A 143 -3.07 -18.40 0.99
N ARG A 144 -2.59 -17.56 0.08
CA ARG A 144 -1.43 -17.88 -0.75
C ARG A 144 -0.15 -18.04 0.05
N ILE A 145 0.07 -17.26 1.12
CA ILE A 145 1.23 -17.49 1.99
C ILE A 145 1.12 -18.84 2.69
N THR A 146 -0.04 -19.19 3.24
CA THR A 146 -0.26 -20.46 3.92
C THR A 146 -0.15 -21.65 2.97
N ASP A 147 -0.61 -21.53 1.73
CA ASP A 147 -0.58 -22.61 0.74
C ASP A 147 0.80 -22.77 0.09
N GLU A 148 1.44 -21.66 -0.31
CA GLU A 148 2.74 -21.67 -1.00
C GLU A 148 3.92 -21.77 -0.03
N SER A 149 3.72 -21.45 1.26
CA SER A 149 4.71 -21.55 2.33
C SER A 149 4.11 -21.94 3.69
N PRO A 150 3.74 -23.22 3.88
CA PRO A 150 2.92 -23.67 5.01
C PRO A 150 3.58 -23.56 6.39
N GLU A 151 4.91 -23.41 6.46
CA GLU A 151 5.64 -23.20 7.71
C GLU A 151 5.77 -21.72 8.08
N THR A 152 5.43 -20.80 7.17
CA THR A 152 5.49 -19.36 7.41
C THR A 152 4.41 -18.95 8.42
N GLN A 153 4.82 -18.31 9.53
CA GLN A 153 3.89 -17.66 10.44
C GLN A 153 3.45 -16.31 9.87
N VAL A 154 2.13 -16.09 9.75
CA VAL A 154 1.58 -14.84 9.22
C VAL A 154 1.06 -13.96 10.35
N PHE A 155 1.53 -12.73 10.40
CA PHE A 155 1.06 -11.68 11.30
C PHE A 155 0.41 -10.57 10.48
N VAL A 156 -0.89 -10.35 10.68
CA VAL A 156 -1.68 -9.35 9.95
C VAL A 156 -1.85 -8.15 10.84
N GLN A 157 -1.31 -7.02 10.41
CA GLN A 157 -1.30 -5.78 11.19
C GLN A 157 -2.44 -4.89 10.71
N SER A 158 -3.16 -4.31 11.67
CA SER A 158 -4.20 -3.32 11.39
C SER A 158 -3.67 -2.21 10.48
N ILE A 159 -4.49 -1.76 9.52
CA ILE A 159 -4.26 -0.49 8.83
C ILE A 159 -4.17 0.60 9.91
N LEU A 160 -3.08 1.38 9.87
CA LEU A 160 -2.81 2.41 10.87
C LEU A 160 -3.84 3.55 10.79
N PRO A 161 -4.06 4.31 11.87
CA PRO A 161 -4.76 5.57 11.77
C PRO A 161 -4.00 6.51 10.83
N ARG A 162 -4.74 7.44 10.26
CA ARG A 162 -4.25 8.53 9.40
C ARG A 162 -5.18 9.73 9.63
N GLY A 163 -5.13 10.77 8.80
CA GLY A 163 -6.02 11.93 8.95
C GLY A 163 -7.48 11.56 9.27
N ALA A 164 -8.12 12.29 10.19
CA ALA A 164 -9.39 11.92 10.82
C ALA A 164 -10.54 11.62 9.83
N SER A 165 -10.50 12.19 8.62
CA SER A 165 -11.48 11.92 7.56
C SER A 165 -11.54 10.44 7.13
N TYR A 166 -10.52 9.64 7.45
CA TYR A 166 -10.43 8.23 7.10
C TYR A 166 -10.83 7.28 8.24
N GLN A 167 -11.07 7.81 9.45
CA GLN A 167 -11.25 7.03 10.68
C GLN A 167 -12.31 5.92 10.52
N GLU A 168 -13.55 6.29 10.23
CA GLU A 168 -14.69 5.36 10.13
C GLU A 168 -14.42 4.21 9.15
N ARG A 169 -13.79 4.55 8.01
CA ARG A 169 -13.50 3.58 6.97
C ARG A 169 -12.38 2.63 7.38
N ILE A 170 -11.34 3.12 8.03
CA ILE A 170 -10.23 2.29 8.52
C ILE A 170 -10.69 1.38 9.65
N GLU A 171 -11.51 1.88 10.58
CA GLU A 171 -12.09 1.07 11.66
C GLU A 171 -12.97 -0.07 11.10
N THR A 172 -13.79 0.25 10.10
CA THR A 172 -14.62 -0.73 9.39
C THR A 172 -13.75 -1.80 8.70
N LEU A 173 -12.72 -1.38 7.97
CA LEU A 173 -11.80 -2.28 7.29
C LEU A 173 -11.03 -3.17 8.28
N ASN A 174 -10.47 -2.60 9.34
CA ASN A 174 -9.75 -3.35 10.36
C ASN A 174 -10.64 -4.40 11.02
N SER A 175 -11.90 -4.06 11.32
CA SER A 175 -12.89 -5.00 11.84
C SER A 175 -13.18 -6.13 10.84
N LYS A 176 -13.47 -5.80 9.57
CA LYS A 176 -13.73 -6.78 8.52
C LYS A 176 -12.54 -7.71 8.27
N ILE A 177 -11.32 -7.17 8.17
CA ILE A 177 -10.10 -7.94 7.97
C ILE A 177 -9.88 -8.88 9.15
N ARG A 178 -9.90 -8.37 10.39
CA ARG A 178 -9.71 -9.19 11.60
C ARG A 178 -10.70 -10.36 11.67
N ALA A 179 -11.96 -10.14 11.29
CA ALA A 179 -12.95 -11.20 11.24
C ALA A 179 -12.68 -12.20 10.11
N ALA A 180 -12.22 -11.73 8.94
CA ALA A 180 -12.02 -12.55 7.75
C ALA A 180 -10.77 -13.43 7.79
N ILE A 181 -9.69 -13.01 8.48
CA ILE A 181 -8.45 -13.80 8.51
C ILE A 181 -8.61 -15.14 9.25
N GLY A 182 -9.49 -15.19 10.26
CA GLY A 182 -9.70 -16.38 11.08
C GLY A 182 -8.40 -16.88 11.72
N ASP A 183 -8.16 -18.19 11.67
CA ASP A 183 -6.96 -18.84 12.24
C ASP A 183 -5.75 -18.87 11.28
N ARG A 184 -5.86 -18.26 10.09
CA ARG A 184 -4.80 -18.29 9.06
C ARG A 184 -3.64 -17.34 9.37
N GLY A 185 -3.82 -16.43 10.31
CA GLY A 185 -2.79 -15.50 10.74
C GLY A 185 -3.14 -14.86 12.08
N GLU A 186 -2.14 -14.32 12.75
CA GLU A 186 -2.32 -13.62 14.01
C GLU A 186 -2.59 -12.13 13.77
N TRP A 187 -3.70 -11.61 14.32
CA TRP A 187 -4.02 -10.19 14.26
C TRP A 187 -3.17 -9.37 15.24
N ILE A 188 -2.58 -8.28 14.76
CA ILE A 188 -1.86 -7.31 15.57
C ILE A 188 -2.54 -5.94 15.42
N ASP A 189 -3.11 -5.45 16.52
CA ASP A 189 -3.73 -4.13 16.58
C ASP A 189 -2.68 -3.04 16.86
N LEU A 190 -2.15 -2.45 15.79
CA LEU A 190 -1.31 -1.26 15.85
C LEU A 190 -2.14 0.03 15.81
N TYR A 191 -3.37 -0.04 15.28
CA TYR A 191 -4.24 1.09 15.10
C TYR A 191 -4.51 1.79 16.43
N SER A 192 -4.95 1.01 17.42
CA SER A 192 -5.27 1.51 18.76
C SER A 192 -4.05 2.11 19.49
N LEU A 193 -2.83 1.71 19.13
CA LEU A 193 -1.59 2.18 19.78
C LEU A 193 -1.12 3.55 19.26
N LEU A 194 -1.59 3.93 18.07
CA LEU A 194 -1.16 5.13 17.35
C LEU A 194 -2.28 6.18 17.21
N LEU A 195 -3.52 5.80 17.52
CA LEU A 195 -4.70 6.64 17.43
C LEU A 195 -4.65 7.79 18.45
N ASP A 196 -5.10 8.96 18.02
CA ASP A 196 -5.34 10.12 18.89
C ASP A 196 -6.82 10.29 19.21
N GLU A 197 -7.13 11.16 20.18
CA GLU A 197 -8.51 11.40 20.63
C GLU A 197 -9.41 11.98 19.52
N ASP A 198 -8.84 12.65 18.52
CA ASP A 198 -9.56 13.25 17.40
C ASP A 198 -9.85 12.27 16.25
N GLY A 199 -9.46 11.00 16.40
CA GLY A 199 -9.64 9.95 15.40
C GLY A 199 -8.54 9.90 14.34
N SER A 200 -7.52 10.76 14.44
CA SER A 200 -6.36 10.75 13.55
C SER A 200 -5.19 9.97 14.15
N ILE A 201 -4.08 9.90 13.43
CA ILE A 201 -2.82 9.44 13.99
C ILE A 201 -2.20 10.56 14.85
N ALA A 202 -1.77 10.25 16.06
CA ALA A 202 -1.25 11.28 16.95
C ALA A 202 0.00 11.98 16.38
N ASP A 203 0.06 13.31 16.50
CA ASP A 203 1.15 14.16 15.96
C ASP A 203 2.55 13.74 16.41
N ARG A 204 2.68 13.14 17.60
CA ARG A 204 3.96 12.62 18.09
C ARG A 204 4.48 11.43 17.26
N TYR A 205 3.60 10.78 16.51
CA TYR A 205 3.90 9.61 15.70
C TYR A 205 3.93 9.89 14.20
N SER A 206 3.37 11.00 13.71
CA SER A 206 3.33 11.34 12.30
C SER A 206 3.43 12.86 12.08
N ASN A 207 4.05 13.28 10.98
CA ASN A 207 4.15 14.68 10.57
C ASN A 207 3.37 15.02 9.30
N ASP A 208 2.67 14.04 8.73
CA ASP A 208 1.88 14.18 7.50
C ASP A 208 0.54 13.42 7.58
N GLU A 209 0.14 13.05 8.79
CA GLU A 209 -1.05 12.27 9.11
C GLU A 209 -1.11 10.90 8.40
N LEU A 210 0.03 10.31 8.01
CA LEU A 210 0.08 9.01 7.33
C LEU A 210 1.34 8.20 7.65
N HIS A 211 2.51 8.78 7.44
CA HIS A 211 3.79 8.10 7.63
C HIS A 211 4.30 8.28 9.05
N LEU A 212 5.02 7.27 9.54
CA LEU A 212 5.51 7.26 10.91
C LEU A 212 6.83 8.04 11.03
N LEU A 213 6.89 8.84 12.08
CA LEU A 213 8.13 9.29 12.69
C LEU A 213 8.79 8.14 13.45
N GLY A 214 10.06 8.31 13.85
CA GLY A 214 10.79 7.30 14.63
C GLY A 214 10.07 6.87 15.91
N ALA A 215 9.35 7.78 16.57
CA ALA A 215 8.54 7.45 17.75
C ALA A 215 7.39 6.48 17.43
N GLY A 216 6.75 6.61 16.26
CA GLY A 216 5.73 5.66 15.81
C GLY A 216 6.32 4.29 15.50
N TYR A 217 7.49 4.24 14.85
CA TYR A 217 8.21 2.97 14.63
C TYR A 217 8.67 2.31 15.94
N ALA A 218 8.97 3.07 16.99
CA ALA A 218 9.31 2.52 18.31
C ALA A 218 8.11 1.81 18.95
N VAL A 219 6.91 2.41 18.88
CA VAL A 219 5.65 1.78 19.33
C VAL A 219 5.38 0.50 18.55
N TRP A 220 5.52 0.56 17.22
CA TRP A 220 5.36 -0.63 16.37
C TRP A 220 6.34 -1.73 16.78
N LYS A 221 7.63 -1.42 16.89
CA LYS A 221 8.66 -2.38 17.33
C LYS A 221 8.25 -3.07 18.64
N GLU A 222 7.84 -2.29 19.65
CA GLU A 222 7.45 -2.82 20.96
C GLU A 222 6.26 -3.78 20.86
N ALA A 223 5.23 -3.42 20.07
CA ALA A 223 4.03 -4.24 19.89
C ALA A 223 4.31 -5.62 19.27
N ILE A 224 5.36 -5.73 18.45
CA ILE A 224 5.70 -6.98 17.73
C ILE A 224 6.93 -7.69 18.28
N ALA A 225 7.66 -7.10 19.23
CA ALA A 225 8.96 -7.61 19.68
C ALA A 225 8.93 -9.06 20.19
N SER A 226 7.86 -9.46 20.86
CA SER A 226 7.67 -10.84 21.37
C SER A 226 7.34 -11.86 20.28
N ARG A 227 6.90 -11.39 19.11
CA ARG A 227 6.49 -12.19 17.96
C ARG A 227 7.62 -12.37 16.97
N VAL A 228 8.46 -11.36 16.78
CA VAL A 228 9.69 -11.49 15.99
C VAL A 228 10.58 -12.51 16.71
N ARG A 229 10.60 -13.75 16.23
CA ARG A 229 11.29 -14.90 16.86
C ARG A 229 12.44 -15.40 15.97
N VAL A 230 13.36 -16.12 16.61
CA VAL A 230 14.37 -16.90 15.91
C VAL A 230 13.75 -18.29 15.75
N PRO A 231 13.86 -18.93 14.58
CA PRO A 231 13.52 -20.36 14.46
C PRO A 231 14.25 -21.21 15.49
#